data_AF-A0A969S7T9-F1
#
_entry.id   AF-A0A969S7T9-F1
#
_cell.length_a   1.000
_cell.length_b   1.000
_cell.length_c   1.000
_cell.angle_alpha   90.00
_cell.angle_beta   90.00
_cell.angle_gamma   90.00
#
_symmetry.space_group_name_H-M   'P 1'
#
loop_
_entity.id
_entity.type
_entity.pdbx_description
1 polymer ?
#
loop_
_entity_poly.entity_id
_entity_poly.type
_entity_poly.pdbx_seq_one_letter_code
_entity_poly.pdbx_strand_id
1 'polypeptide(L)'
;MKYQLQVEKDIETLKRDLPKLFEKDISYEIYTRDIYFQDPVNRFQGKLNYRIIFWTLRFHAQLFFTKIYFDLHNVSQSDEDTILAEWTVRGVLRVPWKAGVFFNGYSTYKLNEQGFIYEHIDTWDRKPGEILQQFFHKQGNIRNSNSKNKNNYIKLPKLLLLKFLTSFKKNDNFLLIHFIFLKAILKSS
;
A
#
# COMPACT_ATOMS: atom_id res chain seq x y z
N MET A 1 -18.97 21.36 17.42
CA MET A 1 -18.36 20.60 18.54
C MET A 1 -18.32 19.10 18.27
N LYS A 2 -19.46 18.40 18.05
CA LYS A 2 -19.45 16.94 17.80
C LYS A 2 -18.66 16.52 16.55
N TYR A 3 -18.78 17.28 15.47
CA TYR A 3 -18.04 17.05 14.23
C TYR A 3 -16.52 17.05 14.47
N GLN A 4 -15.99 18.15 14.99
CA GLN A 4 -14.54 18.30 15.22
C GLN A 4 -13.98 17.21 16.15
N LEU A 5 -14.70 16.82 17.19
CA LEU A 5 -14.31 15.71 18.07
C LEU A 5 -14.24 14.37 17.32
N GLN A 6 -15.13 14.13 16.35
CA GLN A 6 -15.08 12.95 15.50
C GLN A 6 -13.88 13.02 14.55
N VAL A 7 -13.58 14.17 13.94
CA VAL A 7 -12.40 14.36 13.08
C VAL A 7 -11.09 14.13 13.84
N GLU A 8 -10.97 14.67 15.05
CA GLU A 8 -9.81 14.44 15.91
C GLU A 8 -9.64 12.96 16.25
N LYS A 9 -10.73 12.26 16.55
CA LYS A 9 -10.72 10.81 16.76
C LYS A 9 -10.29 10.04 15.51
N ASP A 10 -10.73 10.44 14.33
CA ASP A 10 -10.35 9.83 13.06
C ASP A 10 -8.85 10.01 12.80
N ILE A 11 -8.33 11.23 12.99
CA ILE A 11 -6.89 11.53 12.87
C ILE A 11 -6.07 10.67 13.83
N GLU A 12 -6.46 10.58 15.11
CA GLU A 12 -5.74 9.77 16.09
C GLU A 12 -5.81 8.26 15.78
N THR A 13 -6.93 7.80 15.22
CA THR A 13 -7.06 6.41 14.74
C THR A 13 -6.12 6.14 13.58
N LEU A 14 -6.05 7.03 12.59
CA LEU A 14 -5.12 6.91 11.46
C LEU A 14 -3.65 6.90 11.92
N LYS A 15 -3.27 7.82 12.82
CA LYS A 15 -1.91 7.88 13.40
C LYS A 15 -1.52 6.60 14.11
N ARG A 16 -2.46 5.96 14.81
CA ARG A 16 -2.21 4.72 15.54
C ARG A 16 -2.12 3.51 14.62
N ASP A 17 -2.99 3.44 13.62
CA ASP A 17 -3.24 2.22 12.86
C ASP A 17 -2.38 2.11 11.61
N LEU A 18 -2.22 3.20 10.84
CA LEU A 18 -1.48 3.18 9.57
C LEU A 18 -0.03 2.69 9.71
N PRO A 19 0.77 3.10 10.72
CA PRO A 19 2.14 2.61 10.86
C PRO A 19 2.25 1.10 11.08
N LYS A 20 1.14 0.47 11.51
CA LYS A 20 1.05 -0.95 11.84
C LYS A 20 0.24 -1.75 10.83
N LEU A 21 -0.17 -1.16 9.69
CA LEU A 21 -1.11 -1.80 8.77
C LEU A 21 -0.61 -3.14 8.20
N PHE A 22 0.70 -3.33 8.09
CA PHE A 22 1.31 -4.60 7.66
C PHE A 22 1.48 -5.64 8.79
N GLU A 23 1.21 -5.25 10.04
CA GLU A 23 1.39 -6.09 11.23
C GLU A 23 0.06 -6.43 11.91
N LYS A 24 -0.85 -5.45 11.98
CA LYS A 24 -2.13 -5.53 12.68
C LYS A 24 -3.26 -5.02 11.80
N ASP A 25 -4.47 -5.48 12.11
CA ASP A 25 -5.67 -4.98 11.46
C ASP A 25 -5.96 -3.54 11.92
N ILE A 26 -6.52 -2.71 11.04
CA ILE A 26 -6.89 -1.32 11.34
C ILE A 26 -8.28 -1.25 11.97
N SER A 27 -8.59 -0.14 12.64
CA SER A 27 -9.94 0.15 13.11
C SER A 27 -10.84 0.56 11.94
N TYR A 28 -12.09 0.08 11.92
CA TYR A 28 -13.03 0.31 10.82
C TYR A 28 -14.24 1.18 11.20
N GLU A 29 -14.26 1.64 12.44
CA GLU A 29 -15.34 2.44 13.04
C GLU A 29 -15.35 3.88 12.53
N ILE A 30 -14.21 4.36 12.02
CA ILE A 30 -14.03 5.72 11.49
C ILE A 30 -14.53 5.88 10.04
N TYR A 31 -14.84 4.77 9.37
CA TYR A 31 -15.26 4.77 7.97
C TYR A 31 -16.78 4.59 7.84
N THR A 32 -17.39 5.10 6.77
CA THR A 32 -18.80 4.81 6.45
C THR A 32 -18.96 3.40 5.89
N ARG A 33 -20.21 2.90 5.85
CA ARG A 33 -20.51 1.56 5.33
C ARG A 33 -20.22 1.45 3.82
N ASP A 34 -20.40 2.54 3.11
CA ASP A 34 -20.33 2.71 1.66
C ASP A 34 -19.02 3.34 1.18
N ILE A 35 -17.98 3.34 2.02
CA ILE A 35 -16.66 3.93 1.72
C ILE A 35 -16.18 3.61 0.30
N TYR A 36 -15.79 4.64 -0.43
CA TYR A 36 -15.09 4.52 -1.69
C TYR A 36 -13.58 4.48 -1.46
N PHE A 37 -12.89 3.55 -2.14
CA PHE A 37 -11.44 3.48 -2.13
C PHE A 37 -10.89 3.50 -3.55
N GLN A 38 -9.81 4.26 -3.73
CA GLN A 38 -9.02 4.27 -4.96
C GLN A 38 -7.54 4.37 -4.65
N ASP A 39 -6.74 3.56 -5.33
CA ASP A 39 -5.30 3.72 -5.45
C ASP A 39 -4.93 3.70 -6.96
N PRO A 40 -3.64 3.81 -7.35
CA PRO A 40 -3.24 3.76 -8.76
C PRO A 40 -3.53 2.45 -9.50
N VAL A 41 -3.89 1.37 -8.81
CA VAL A 41 -4.09 0.02 -9.36
C VAL A 41 -5.48 -0.59 -9.05
N ASN A 42 -6.21 -0.07 -8.06
CA ASN A 42 -7.48 -0.60 -7.55
C ASN A 42 -8.52 0.51 -7.37
N ARG A 43 -9.80 0.16 -7.60
CA ARG A 43 -10.97 0.98 -7.26
C ARG A 43 -12.08 0.08 -6.79
N PHE A 44 -12.68 0.37 -5.65
CA PHE A 44 -13.83 -0.38 -5.13
C PHE A 44 -14.64 0.46 -4.15
N GLN A 45 -15.79 -0.05 -3.75
CA GLN A 45 -16.66 0.57 -2.78
C GLN A 45 -17.14 -0.44 -1.73
N GLY A 46 -17.40 0.04 -0.52
CA GLY A 46 -18.00 -0.71 0.58
C GLY A 46 -17.00 -1.16 1.64
N LYS A 47 -17.39 -1.04 2.92
CA LYS A 47 -16.55 -1.34 4.08
C LYS A 47 -16.09 -2.81 4.13
N LEU A 48 -16.89 -3.75 3.64
CA LEU A 48 -16.48 -5.16 3.57
C LEU A 48 -15.30 -5.36 2.60
N ASN A 49 -15.38 -4.77 1.41
CA ASN A 49 -14.30 -4.82 0.42
C ASN A 49 -13.04 -4.12 0.96
N TYR A 50 -13.23 -3.01 1.67
CA TYR A 50 -12.14 -2.29 2.34
C TYR A 50 -11.39 -3.17 3.34
N ARG A 51 -12.10 -3.89 4.21
CA ARG A 51 -11.51 -4.87 5.14
C ARG A 51 -10.73 -5.98 4.43
N ILE A 52 -11.31 -6.53 3.35
CA ILE A 52 -10.68 -7.60 2.58
C ILE A 52 -9.37 -7.12 1.95
N ILE A 53 -9.31 -5.89 1.45
CA ILE A 53 -8.12 -5.34 0.81
C ILE A 53 -7.00 -5.10 1.83
N PHE A 54 -7.29 -4.51 2.99
CA PHE A 54 -6.26 -4.34 4.05
C PHE A 54 -5.78 -5.69 4.60
N TRP A 55 -6.67 -6.65 4.79
CA TRP A 55 -6.29 -8.02 5.14
C TRP A 55 -5.38 -8.65 4.09
N THR A 56 -5.74 -8.51 2.81
CA THR A 56 -4.98 -9.03 1.68
C THR A 56 -3.59 -8.41 1.62
N LEU A 57 -3.51 -7.09 1.76
CA LEU A 57 -2.27 -6.32 1.77
C LEU A 57 -1.35 -6.80 2.90
N ARG A 58 -1.88 -6.93 4.12
CA ARG A 58 -1.14 -7.45 5.29
C ARG A 58 -0.67 -8.89 5.08
N PHE A 59 -1.54 -9.76 4.57
CA PHE A 59 -1.17 -11.14 4.27
C PHE A 59 -0.03 -11.23 3.24
N HIS A 60 -0.12 -10.47 2.13
CA HIS A 60 0.91 -10.45 1.09
C HIS A 60 2.22 -9.82 1.60
N ALA A 61 2.14 -8.76 2.40
CA ALA A 61 3.29 -8.16 3.07
C ALA A 61 4.08 -9.19 3.90
N GLN A 62 3.38 -9.97 4.73
CA GLN A 62 4.00 -11.03 5.55
C GLN A 62 4.60 -12.15 4.70
N LEU A 63 3.99 -12.47 3.56
CA LEU A 63 4.44 -13.54 2.66
C LEU A 63 5.64 -13.14 1.79
N PHE A 64 5.70 -11.89 1.30
CA PHE A 64 6.74 -11.46 0.34
C PHE A 64 7.89 -10.68 0.93
N PHE A 65 7.73 -10.09 2.12
CA PHE A 65 8.75 -9.22 2.68
C PHE A 65 9.39 -9.84 3.91
N THR A 66 10.72 -9.70 3.99
CA THR A 66 11.45 -9.94 5.24
C THR A 66 11.20 -8.83 6.24
N LYS A 67 11.08 -7.59 5.75
CA LYS A 67 10.71 -6.40 6.50
C LYS A 67 9.93 -5.48 5.57
N ILE A 68 8.87 -4.86 6.07
CA ILE A 68 8.08 -3.87 5.34
C ILE A 68 7.47 -2.92 6.35
N TYR A 69 7.45 -1.64 6.01
CA TYR A 69 7.06 -0.56 6.88
C TYR A 69 6.19 0.42 6.10
N PHE A 70 5.21 0.96 6.80
CA PHE A 70 4.46 2.13 6.39
C PHE A 70 4.87 3.26 7.33
N ASP A 71 5.84 4.07 6.91
CA ASP A 71 6.31 5.20 7.71
C ASP A 71 5.34 6.36 7.51
N LEU A 72 4.53 6.64 8.52
CA LEU A 72 3.62 7.77 8.53
C LEU A 72 4.34 9.02 9.03
N HIS A 73 4.40 10.06 8.21
CA HIS A 73 5.13 11.29 8.53
C HIS A 73 4.22 12.33 9.18
N ASN A 74 3.02 12.47 8.65
CA ASN A 74 2.07 13.48 9.09
C ASN A 74 0.63 13.01 8.85
N VAL A 75 -0.28 13.43 9.73
CA VAL A 75 -1.73 13.32 9.55
C VAL A 75 -2.35 14.61 10.06
N SER A 76 -3.04 15.32 9.17
CA SER A 76 -3.63 16.62 9.50
C SER A 76 -4.93 16.83 8.74
N GLN A 77 -5.83 17.65 9.30
CA GLN A 77 -7.01 18.12 8.59
C GLN A 77 -6.57 19.23 7.63
N SER A 78 -6.54 18.94 6.34
CA SER A 78 -6.08 19.88 5.30
C SER A 78 -7.17 20.85 4.84
N ASP A 79 -8.44 20.47 5.03
CA ASP A 79 -9.63 21.27 4.74
C ASP A 79 -10.76 20.87 5.71
N GLU A 80 -11.87 21.62 5.75
CA GLU A 80 -13.00 21.38 6.64
C GLU A 80 -13.45 19.91 6.64
N ASP A 81 -13.54 19.30 5.44
CA ASP A 81 -14.02 17.94 5.21
C ASP A 81 -12.92 16.94 4.82
N THR A 82 -11.64 17.29 4.95
CA THR A 82 -10.53 16.51 4.38
C THR A 82 -9.40 16.28 5.37
N ILE A 83 -9.03 15.02 5.57
CA ILE A 83 -7.79 14.62 6.26
C ILE A 83 -6.75 14.23 5.21
N LEU A 84 -5.53 14.73 5.36
CA LEU A 84 -4.36 14.37 4.57
C LEU A 84 -3.38 13.58 5.44
N ALA A 85 -2.93 12.43 4.93
CA ALA A 85 -1.86 11.64 5.54
C ALA A 85 -0.68 11.49 4.57
N GLU A 86 0.52 11.83 5.00
CA GLU A 86 1.75 11.72 4.19
C GLU A 86 2.58 10.54 4.69
N TRP A 87 3.07 9.72 3.76
CA TRP A 87 3.70 8.45 4.14
C TRP A 87 4.76 7.97 3.15
N THR A 88 5.58 7.03 3.61
CA THR A 88 6.54 6.26 2.81
C THR A 88 6.34 4.77 3.04
N VAL A 89 6.27 3.99 1.97
CA VAL A 89 6.35 2.53 2.04
C VAL A 89 7.77 2.12 1.73
N ARG A 90 8.38 1.36 2.65
CA ARG A 90 9.71 0.77 2.44
C ARG A 90 9.76 -0.68 2.90
N GLY A 91 10.55 -1.50 2.22
CA GLY A 91 10.67 -2.92 2.57
C GLY A 91 11.76 -3.65 1.81
N VAL A 92 12.00 -4.89 2.22
CA VAL A 92 12.97 -5.81 1.61
C VAL A 92 12.28 -7.12 1.29
N LEU A 93 12.23 -7.47 0.02
CA LEU A 93 11.65 -8.71 -0.47
C LEU A 93 12.41 -9.94 0.05
N ARG A 94 11.67 -11.02 0.28
CA ARG A 94 12.15 -12.35 0.64
C ARG A 94 12.66 -13.10 -0.60
N VAL A 95 13.68 -12.52 -1.25
CA VAL A 95 14.35 -13.06 -2.44
C VAL A 95 15.88 -13.05 -2.26
N PRO A 96 16.64 -13.98 -2.89
CA PRO A 96 18.08 -14.13 -2.67
C PRO A 96 18.93 -12.86 -2.92
N TRP A 97 18.52 -11.98 -3.82
CA TRP A 97 19.27 -10.79 -4.21
C TRP A 97 18.93 -9.52 -3.39
N LYS A 98 18.14 -9.65 -2.30
CA LYS A 98 17.77 -8.56 -1.37
C LYS A 98 17.21 -7.33 -2.09
N ALA A 99 16.20 -7.53 -2.92
CA ALA A 99 15.54 -6.41 -3.57
C ALA A 99 14.71 -5.59 -2.57
N GLY A 100 14.76 -4.26 -2.73
CA GLY A 100 14.03 -3.33 -1.89
C GLY A 100 12.78 -2.79 -2.58
N VAL A 101 11.87 -2.26 -1.78
CA VAL A 101 10.82 -1.35 -2.22
C VAL A 101 10.96 -0.05 -1.42
N PHE A 102 10.80 1.09 -2.09
CA PHE A 102 10.77 2.40 -1.48
C PHE A 102 9.93 3.31 -2.37
N PHE A 103 8.86 3.89 -1.84
CA PHE A 103 8.10 4.94 -2.52
C PHE A 103 7.34 5.78 -1.53
N ASN A 104 7.06 7.02 -1.91
CA ASN A 104 6.29 7.94 -1.09
C ASN A 104 4.87 8.04 -1.63
N GLY A 105 3.99 8.56 -0.79
CA GLY A 105 2.64 8.85 -1.19
C GLY A 105 1.94 9.71 -0.17
N TYR A 106 0.71 10.02 -0.50
CA TYR A 106 -0.22 10.62 0.43
C TYR A 106 -1.61 10.01 0.25
N SER A 107 -2.37 9.99 1.32
CA SER A 107 -3.76 9.57 1.35
C SER A 107 -4.64 10.76 1.65
N THR A 108 -5.70 10.96 0.86
CA THR A 108 -6.78 11.90 1.18
C THR A 108 -7.99 11.15 1.67
N TYR A 109 -8.55 11.59 2.78
CA TYR A 109 -9.78 11.05 3.37
C TYR A 109 -10.86 12.13 3.38
N LYS A 110 -11.94 11.91 2.64
CA LYS A 110 -13.10 12.82 2.66
C LYS A 110 -14.10 12.40 3.74
N LEU A 111 -14.63 13.40 4.44
CA LEU A 111 -15.49 13.25 5.60
C LEU A 111 -16.94 13.61 5.27
N ASN A 112 -17.89 12.84 5.78
CA ASN A 112 -19.30 13.17 5.65
C ASN A 112 -19.70 14.22 6.70
N GLU A 113 -20.96 14.66 6.70
CA GLU A 113 -21.49 15.66 7.66
C GLU A 113 -21.35 15.27 9.14
N GLN A 114 -21.17 13.98 9.44
CA GLN A 114 -20.95 13.48 10.81
C GLN A 114 -19.46 13.33 11.16
N GLY A 115 -18.56 13.60 10.22
CA GLY A 115 -17.11 13.51 10.40
C GLY A 115 -16.55 12.11 10.16
N PHE A 116 -17.30 11.17 9.57
CA PHE A 116 -16.80 9.84 9.21
C PHE A 116 -16.23 9.82 7.79
N ILE A 117 -15.19 9.02 7.58
CA ILE A 117 -14.51 8.87 6.29
C ILE A 117 -15.39 8.07 5.31
N TYR A 118 -15.84 8.72 4.23
CA TYR A 118 -16.58 8.06 3.15
C TYR A 118 -15.75 7.86 1.88
N GLU A 119 -14.59 8.50 1.76
CA GLU A 119 -13.68 8.34 0.63
C GLU A 119 -12.24 8.21 1.13
N HIS A 120 -11.48 7.30 0.54
CA HIS A 120 -10.05 7.16 0.76
C HIS A 120 -9.35 7.03 -0.60
N ILE A 121 -8.52 8.02 -0.95
CA ILE A 121 -7.72 7.99 -2.17
C ILE A 121 -6.24 7.98 -1.80
N ASP A 122 -5.53 6.95 -2.25
CA ASP A 122 -4.07 6.84 -2.19
C ASP A 122 -3.44 7.36 -3.49
N THR A 123 -2.49 8.28 -3.34
CA THR A 123 -1.67 8.79 -4.44
C THR A 123 -0.20 8.45 -4.20
N TRP A 124 0.45 7.85 -5.19
CA TRP A 124 1.87 7.49 -5.12
C TRP A 124 2.71 8.50 -5.86
N ASP A 125 3.93 8.75 -5.38
CA ASP A 125 4.91 9.64 -6.03
C ASP A 125 5.47 9.07 -7.35
N ARG A 126 5.06 7.85 -7.71
CA ARG A 126 5.56 7.10 -8.87
C ARG A 126 4.54 6.09 -9.37
N LYS A 127 4.71 5.65 -10.62
CA LYS A 127 3.79 4.68 -11.23
C LYS A 127 4.00 3.27 -10.67
N PRO A 128 2.98 2.39 -10.69
CA PRO A 128 3.11 1.00 -10.26
C PRO A 128 4.26 0.25 -10.95
N GLY A 129 4.45 0.47 -12.26
CA GLY A 129 5.56 -0.13 -13.02
C GLY A 129 6.96 0.26 -12.50
N GLU A 130 7.12 1.49 -12.00
CA GLU A 130 8.40 1.97 -11.43
C GLU A 130 8.68 1.35 -10.06
N ILE A 131 7.64 1.01 -9.29
CA ILE A 131 7.77 0.25 -8.04
C ILE A 131 8.22 -1.17 -8.34
N LEU A 132 7.61 -1.84 -9.31
CA LEU A 132 7.98 -3.21 -9.72
C LEU A 132 9.42 -3.29 -10.21
N GLN A 133 9.92 -2.27 -10.90
CA GLN A 133 11.32 -2.22 -11.35
C GLN A 133 12.31 -2.29 -10.19
N GLN A 134 11.95 -1.82 -8.99
CA GLN A 134 12.82 -1.89 -7.80
C GLN A 134 13.11 -3.34 -7.37
N PHE A 135 12.21 -4.27 -7.70
CA PHE A 135 12.38 -5.69 -7.35
C PHE A 135 13.53 -6.38 -8.11
N PHE A 136 14.00 -5.75 -9.18
CA PHE A 136 15.05 -6.27 -10.06
C PHE A 136 16.40 -5.58 -9.87
N HIS A 137 16.47 -4.57 -9.00
CA HIS A 137 17.71 -3.90 -8.62
C HIS A 137 18.27 -4.51 -7.33
N LYS A 138 19.58 -4.78 -7.33
CA LYS A 138 20.32 -5.08 -6.08
C LYS A 138 20.38 -3.79 -5.27
N GLN A 139 20.03 -3.83 -3.99
CA GLN A 139 20.12 -2.66 -3.12
C GLN A 139 21.60 -2.28 -2.91
N GLY A 140 22.15 -1.49 -3.84
CA GLY A 140 23.43 -0.80 -3.69
C GLY A 140 23.20 0.51 -2.93
N ASN A 141 24.05 0.80 -1.94
CA ASN A 141 23.98 1.95 -1.03
C ASN A 141 23.30 3.19 -1.64
N ILE A 142 22.05 3.43 -1.23
CA ILE A 142 21.32 4.67 -1.50
C ILE A 142 21.88 5.73 -0.54
N ARG A 143 23.12 6.17 -0.76
CA ARG A 143 23.70 7.39 -0.21
C ARG A 143 24.55 7.99 -1.32
N ASN A 144 24.17 9.19 -1.77
CA ASN A 144 24.74 10.02 -2.84
C ASN A 144 24.18 9.76 -4.25
N SER A 145 23.06 10.42 -4.55
CA SER A 145 22.63 10.69 -5.93
C SER A 145 23.50 11.80 -6.53
N ASN A 146 24.67 11.43 -7.03
CA ASN A 146 25.39 12.16 -8.07
C ASN A 146 26.41 11.23 -8.74
N SER A 147 25.92 10.28 -9.55
CA SER A 147 26.67 9.83 -10.73
C SER A 147 25.72 9.15 -11.71
N LYS A 148 25.80 9.57 -12.98
CA LYS A 148 25.31 8.81 -14.12
C LYS A 148 25.96 7.43 -14.07
N ASN A 149 25.21 6.37 -13.76
CA ASN A 149 25.76 5.02 -13.87
C ASN A 149 24.79 4.05 -14.53
N LYS A 150 25.35 3.28 -15.45
CA LYS A 150 24.66 2.50 -16.48
C LYS A 150 23.85 1.36 -15.87
N ASN A 151 22.70 1.11 -16.50
CA ASN A 151 21.72 0.06 -16.23
C ASN A 151 22.33 -1.30 -15.82
N ASN A 152 22.30 -1.61 -14.52
CA ASN A 152 22.63 -2.93 -13.97
C ASN A 152 21.34 -3.68 -13.60
N TYR A 153 20.59 -4.11 -14.62
CA TYR A 153 19.46 -5.02 -14.42
C TYR A 153 19.96 -6.42 -14.10
N ILE A 154 19.45 -7.06 -13.04
CA ILE A 154 19.65 -8.49 -12.83
C ILE A 154 18.79 -9.23 -13.85
N LYS A 155 19.41 -9.96 -14.78
CA LYS A 155 18.70 -10.87 -15.68
C LYS A 155 18.22 -12.07 -14.84
N LEU A 156 16.97 -12.04 -14.35
CA LEU A 156 16.42 -13.19 -13.64
C LEU A 156 16.29 -14.39 -14.59
N PRO A 157 16.69 -15.60 -14.16
CA PRO A 157 16.26 -16.83 -14.81
C PRO A 157 14.73 -16.86 -14.84
N LYS A 158 14.11 -17.07 -16.02
CA LYS A 158 12.64 -17.23 -16.18
C LYS A 158 12.05 -18.19 -15.14
N LEU A 159 12.82 -19.20 -14.72
CA LEU A 159 12.44 -20.20 -13.73
C LEU A 159 12.22 -19.63 -12.32
N LEU A 160 12.95 -18.59 -11.90
CA LEU A 160 12.77 -17.95 -10.59
C LEU A 160 11.54 -17.04 -10.56
N LEU A 161 11.31 -16.29 -11.64
CA LEU A 161 10.08 -15.52 -11.83
C LEU A 161 8.87 -16.47 -11.90
N LEU A 162 9.00 -17.57 -12.65
CA LEU A 162 7.96 -18.59 -12.73
C LEU A 162 7.70 -19.25 -11.37
N LYS A 163 8.74 -19.63 -10.62
CA LYS A 163 8.58 -20.19 -9.27
C LYS A 163 7.91 -19.22 -8.30
N PHE A 164 8.27 -17.94 -8.34
CA PHE A 164 7.60 -16.88 -7.58
C PHE A 164 6.12 -16.81 -7.95
N LEU A 165 5.79 -16.73 -9.25
CA LEU A 165 4.41 -16.67 -9.76
C LEU A 165 3.62 -17.98 -9.56
N THR A 166 4.27 -19.15 -9.52
CA THR A 166 3.60 -20.46 -9.33
C THR A 166 3.44 -20.85 -7.87
N SER A 167 4.17 -20.20 -6.94
CA SER A 167 4.01 -20.37 -5.49
C SER A 167 2.59 -20.05 -5.00
N PHE A 168 1.78 -19.43 -5.84
CA PHE A 168 0.42 -18.98 -5.54
C PHE A 168 -0.69 -19.95 -5.96
N LYS A 169 -0.34 -21.11 -6.56
CA LYS A 169 -1.31 -22.02 -7.20
C LYS A 169 -1.90 -23.10 -6.27
N LYS A 170 -2.13 -22.84 -4.98
CA LYS A 170 -2.70 -23.85 -4.06
C LYS A 170 -3.67 -23.28 -3.03
N ASN A 171 -4.85 -22.86 -3.48
CA ASN A 171 -6.16 -22.98 -2.79
C ASN A 171 -7.23 -22.17 -3.54
N ASP A 172 -8.42 -22.73 -3.73
CA ASP A 172 -9.39 -22.19 -4.70
C ASP A 172 -10.01 -20.83 -4.29
N ASN A 173 -10.06 -20.51 -2.99
CA ASN A 173 -10.45 -19.17 -2.51
C ASN A 173 -9.28 -18.16 -2.49
N PHE A 174 -8.04 -18.65 -2.53
CA PHE A 174 -6.82 -17.84 -2.57
C PHE A 174 -6.61 -17.25 -3.97
N LEU A 175 -7.04 -17.98 -5.00
CA LEU A 175 -6.85 -17.61 -6.41
C LEU A 175 -7.61 -16.34 -6.79
N LEU A 176 -8.83 -16.08 -6.29
CA LEU A 176 -9.61 -14.91 -6.72
C LEU A 176 -8.99 -13.58 -6.23
N ILE A 177 -8.58 -13.53 -4.97
CA ILE A 177 -7.92 -12.35 -4.37
C ILE A 177 -6.52 -12.15 -4.96
N HIS A 178 -5.80 -13.25 -5.17
CA HIS A 178 -4.51 -13.24 -5.84
C HIS A 178 -4.60 -12.81 -7.31
N PHE A 179 -5.64 -13.21 -8.05
CA PHE A 179 -5.90 -12.78 -9.42
C PHE A 179 -6.31 -11.31 -9.52
N ILE A 180 -7.01 -10.75 -8.53
CA ILE A 180 -7.33 -9.31 -8.47
C ILE A 180 -6.04 -8.51 -8.27
N PHE A 181 -5.21 -8.92 -7.31
CA PHE A 181 -3.90 -8.29 -7.06
C PHE A 181 -2.94 -8.41 -8.26
N LEU A 182 -2.88 -9.58 -8.91
CA LEU A 182 -2.10 -9.75 -10.14
C LEU A 182 -2.67 -8.98 -11.33
N LYS A 183 -4.01 -8.94 -11.51
CA LYS A 183 -4.62 -8.13 -12.58
C LYS A 183 -4.30 -6.66 -12.40
N ALA A 184 -4.37 -6.14 -11.17
CA ALA A 184 -4.04 -4.76 -10.85
C ALA A 184 -2.57 -4.41 -11.21
N ILE A 185 -1.66 -5.37 -11.00
CA ILE A 185 -0.24 -5.25 -11.36
C ILE A 185 -0.01 -5.42 -12.89
N LEU A 186 -0.66 -6.38 -13.53
CA LEU A 186 -0.40 -6.79 -14.93
C LEU A 186 -1.22 -6.03 -15.98
N LYS A 187 -2.24 -5.26 -15.60
CA LYS A 187 -2.98 -4.40 -16.56
C LYS A 187 -2.27 -3.04 -16.82
N SER A 188 -1.07 -2.85 -16.28
CA SER A 188 -0.24 -1.65 -16.45
C SER A 188 0.95 -1.83 -17.41
N SER A 189 1.00 -2.96 -18.12
CA SER A 189 1.98 -3.28 -19.17
C SER A 189 1.34 -3.43 -20.54
#